data_AF-A0AA90ZSI0-F1
#
_entry.id   AF-A0AA90ZSI0-F1
#
_cell.length_a   1.000
_cell.length_b   1.000
_cell.length_c   1.000
_cell.angle_alpha   90.00
_cell.angle_beta   90.00
_cell.angle_gamma   90.00
#
_symmetry.space_group_name_H-M   'P 1'
#
loop_
_entity.id
_entity.type
_entity.pdbx_description
1 polymer ?
#
loop_
_entity_poly.entity_id
_entity_poly.type
_entity_poly.pdbx_seq_one_letter_code
_entity_poly.pdbx_strand_id
1 'polypeptide(L)'
;MLSTATFAGSKQTVKIDGLLIEKTVSEITFDGDNVVLQYADNTSDQADMSSVTLSFTYQTTGISQVEDIKKALRGKVYNLQGQYVGSSLQGLSKGVYIINGKKVIIK
;
A
#
# COMPACT_ATOMS: atom_id res chain seq x y z
N MET A 1 18.68 -1.92 5.41
CA MET A 1 17.30 -1.63 5.89
C MET A 1 16.38 -2.67 5.28
N LEU A 2 15.57 -3.35 6.10
CA LEU A 2 14.52 -4.23 5.60
C LEU A 2 13.37 -3.32 5.13
N SER A 3 13.04 -3.33 3.83
CA SER A 3 11.81 -2.72 3.36
C SER A 3 10.72 -3.80 3.45
N THR A 4 9.80 -3.64 4.40
CA THR A 4 8.57 -4.43 4.42
C THR A 4 7.62 -3.81 3.40
N ALA A 5 7.43 -4.48 2.27
CA ALA A 5 6.35 -4.13 1.36
C ALA A 5 5.02 -4.20 2.15
N THR A 6 4.31 -3.08 2.23
CA THR A 6 2.98 -3.04 2.83
C THR A 6 1.99 -3.12 1.69
N PHE A 7 1.29 -4.25 1.59
CA PHE A 7 0.17 -4.40 0.65
C PHE A 7 -1.10 -3.85 1.31
N ALA A 8 -1.94 -3.19 0.53
CA ALA A 8 -3.24 -2.76 1.02
C ALA A 8 -4.10 -4.00 1.31
N GLY A 9 -4.50 -4.18 2.57
CA GLY A 9 -5.53 -5.17 2.93
C GLY A 9 -6.84 -4.76 2.26
N SER A 10 -7.27 -5.55 1.27
CA SER A 10 -8.55 -5.36 0.57
C SER A 10 -9.54 -6.39 1.09
N LYS A 11 -10.72 -5.95 1.54
CA LYS A 11 -11.79 -6.84 1.98
C LYS A 11 -12.97 -6.72 1.02
N GLN A 12 -13.27 -7.81 0.33
CA GLN A 12 -14.50 -7.98 -0.45
C GLN A 12 -15.64 -8.39 0.51
N THR A 13 -16.83 -7.87 0.29
CA THR A 13 -18.04 -8.28 1.00
C THR A 13 -19.16 -8.43 -0.03
N VAL A 14 -19.76 -9.63 -0.05
CA VAL A 14 -20.80 -10.03 -0.99
C VAL A 14 -22.06 -10.34 -0.20
N LYS A 15 -23.20 -9.81 -0.66
CA LYS A 15 -24.50 -10.16 -0.12
C LYS A 15 -25.48 -10.51 -1.23
N ILE A 16 -26.29 -11.53 -1.00
CA ILE A 16 -27.44 -11.91 -1.84
C ILE A 16 -28.67 -11.88 -0.94
N ASP A 17 -29.72 -11.14 -1.32
CA ASP A 17 -30.91 -10.92 -0.48
C ASP A 17 -30.56 -10.36 0.92
N GLY A 18 -29.48 -9.58 1.00
CA GLY A 18 -28.95 -9.04 2.26
C GLY A 18 -28.18 -10.03 3.14
N LEU A 19 -28.15 -11.33 2.80
CA LEU A 19 -27.38 -12.37 3.49
C LEU A 19 -25.92 -12.35 3.07
N LEU A 20 -25.00 -12.42 4.03
CA LEU A 20 -23.57 -12.44 3.77
C LEU A 20 -23.17 -13.76 3.10
N ILE A 21 -22.44 -13.67 1.98
CA ILE A 21 -21.79 -14.80 1.35
C ILE A 21 -20.31 -14.78 1.73
N GLU A 22 -19.86 -15.78 2.49
CA GLU A 22 -18.47 -15.91 2.95
C GLU A 22 -17.56 -16.56 1.90
N LYS A 23 -17.61 -16.04 0.68
CA LYS A 23 -16.78 -16.48 -0.45
C LYS A 23 -16.16 -15.29 -1.16
N THR A 24 -15.06 -15.55 -1.84
CA THR A 24 -14.42 -14.54 -2.71
C THR A 24 -14.92 -14.75 -4.13
N VAL A 25 -15.53 -13.71 -4.73
CA VAL A 25 -15.95 -13.70 -6.13
C VAL A 25 -14.73 -13.51 -7.02
N SER A 26 -14.55 -14.40 -7.99
CA SER A 26 -13.47 -14.40 -8.98
C SER A 26 -13.94 -13.90 -10.36
N GLU A 27 -15.20 -14.12 -10.72
CA GLU A 27 -15.80 -13.68 -11.97
C GLU A 27 -17.28 -13.35 -11.77
N ILE A 28 -17.75 -12.36 -12.52
CA ILE A 28 -19.15 -11.90 -12.51
C ILE A 28 -19.60 -11.89 -13.97
N THR A 29 -20.69 -12.58 -14.28
CA THR A 29 -21.35 -12.52 -15.58
C THR A 29 -22.82 -12.15 -15.42
N PHE A 30 -23.42 -11.67 -16.50
CA PHE A 30 -24.81 -11.23 -16.51
C PHE A 30 -25.57 -12.00 -17.59
N ASP A 31 -26.74 -12.52 -17.23
CA ASP A 31 -27.64 -13.24 -18.12
C ASP A 31 -29.06 -12.72 -17.92
N GLY A 32 -29.49 -11.85 -18.84
CA GLY A 32 -30.72 -11.07 -18.69
C GLY A 32 -30.68 -10.21 -17.43
N ASP A 33 -31.67 -10.40 -16.56
CA ASP A 33 -31.81 -9.68 -15.29
C ASP A 33 -31.01 -10.33 -14.14
N ASN A 34 -30.40 -11.49 -14.38
CA ASN A 34 -29.63 -12.20 -13.37
C ASN A 34 -28.13 -11.88 -13.45
N VAL A 35 -27.48 -11.98 -12.30
CA VAL A 35 -26.02 -12.04 -12.17
C VAL A 35 -25.60 -13.46 -11.78
N VAL A 36 -24.52 -13.95 -12.39
CA VAL A 36 -23.84 -15.18 -11.99
C VAL A 36 -22.52 -14.80 -11.34
N LEU A 37 -22.35 -15.22 -10.09
CA LEU A 37 -21.15 -15.01 -9.30
C LEU A 37 -20.34 -16.30 -9.27
N GLN A 38 -19.20 -16.31 -9.93
CA GLN A 38 -18.22 -17.39 -9.78
C GLN A 38 -17.32 -17.08 -8.60
N TYR A 39 -17.08 -18.09 -7.76
CA TYR A 39 -16.25 -17.97 -6.57
C TYR A 39 -14.88 -18.61 -6.78
N ALA A 40 -13.90 -18.18 -5.99
CA ALA A 40 -12.54 -18.71 -6.01
C ALA A 40 -12.43 -20.19 -5.62
N ASP A 41 -13.45 -20.75 -4.96
CA ASP A 41 -13.57 -22.19 -4.67
C ASP A 41 -14.17 -23.00 -5.85
N ASN A 42 -14.36 -22.36 -7.02
CA ASN A 42 -14.98 -22.90 -8.23
C ASN A 42 -16.48 -23.23 -8.10
N THR A 43 -17.14 -22.72 -7.07
CA THR A 43 -18.62 -22.77 -6.99
C THR A 43 -19.24 -21.53 -7.62
N SER A 44 -20.57 -21.53 -7.76
CA SER A 44 -21.32 -20.44 -8.37
C SER A 44 -22.67 -20.21 -7.71
N ASP A 45 -23.12 -18.97 -7.65
CA ASP A 45 -24.52 -18.61 -7.39
C ASP A 45 -25.09 -17.79 -8.55
N GLN A 46 -26.38 -17.93 -8.79
CA GLN A 46 -27.15 -17.08 -9.70
C GLN A 46 -28.26 -16.40 -8.91
N ALA A 47 -28.39 -15.09 -9.05
CA ALA A 47 -29.40 -14.29 -8.37
C ALA A 47 -29.86 -13.12 -9.23
N ASP A 48 -31.04 -12.57 -8.91
CA ASP A 48 -31.52 -11.33 -9.52
C ASP A 48 -30.53 -10.19 -9.21
N MET A 49 -30.16 -9.40 -10.22
CA MET A 49 -29.17 -8.34 -10.06
C MET A 49 -29.56 -7.31 -8.99
N SER A 50 -30.87 -7.10 -8.75
CA SER A 50 -31.37 -6.17 -7.74
C SER A 50 -31.14 -6.62 -6.30
N SER A 51 -30.91 -7.92 -6.06
CA SER A 51 -30.69 -8.46 -4.71
C SER A 51 -29.21 -8.59 -4.32
N VAL A 52 -28.31 -8.35 -5.27
CA VAL A 52 -26.87 -8.57 -5.09
C VAL A 52 -26.16 -7.27 -4.72
N THR A 53 -25.39 -7.30 -3.64
CA THR A 53 -24.49 -6.21 -3.23
C THR A 53 -23.05 -6.69 -3.20
N LEU A 54 -22.18 -6.03 -3.97
CA LEU A 54 -20.74 -6.19 -3.88
C LEU A 54 -20.13 -4.91 -3.34
N SER A 55 -19.31 -5.04 -2.29
CA SER A 55 -18.59 -3.92 -1.71
C SER A 55 -17.12 -4.27 -1.51
N PHE A 56 -16.27 -3.30 -1.80
CA PHE A 56 -14.83 -3.40 -1.62
C PHE A 56 -14.42 -2.33 -0.62
N THR A 57 -13.83 -2.78 0.48
CA THR A 57 -13.28 -1.90 1.50
C THR A 57 -11.77 -2.03 1.49
N TYR A 58 -11.11 -0.88 1.40
CA TYR A 58 -9.66 -0.79 1.41
C TYR A 58 -9.23 -0.11 2.71
N GLN A 59 -8.25 -0.68 3.38
CA GLN A 59 -7.50 0.09 4.37
C GLN A 59 -6.41 0.86 3.64
N THR A 60 -6.55 2.19 3.60
CA THR A 60 -5.51 3.05 3.02
C THR A 60 -4.27 3.02 3.92
N THR A 61 -3.19 2.39 3.48
CA THR A 61 -1.89 2.49 4.17
C THR A 61 -1.18 3.73 3.65
N GLY A 62 -1.57 4.90 4.16
CA GLY A 62 -0.85 6.15 3.93
C GLY A 62 0.41 6.24 4.79
N ILE A 63 1.33 7.14 4.41
CA ILE A 63 2.41 7.56 5.32
C ILE A 63 1.74 8.35 6.44
N SER A 64 1.45 7.70 7.56
CA SER A 64 0.80 8.33 8.73
C SER A 64 1.74 9.25 9.50
N GLN A 65 3.04 9.00 9.40
CA GLN A 65 4.08 9.78 10.04
C GLN A 65 5.32 9.83 9.14
N VAL A 66 5.85 11.02 8.89
CA VAL A 66 7.26 11.16 8.55
C VAL A 66 8.01 10.91 9.85
N GLU A 67 8.76 9.80 9.97
CA GLU A 67 9.59 9.60 11.16
C GLU A 67 10.48 10.84 11.35
N ASP A 68 10.34 11.51 12.49
CA ASP A 68 11.31 12.51 12.91
C ASP A 68 12.69 11.85 12.93
N ILE A 69 13.73 12.63 12.56
CA ILE A 69 15.09 12.12 12.46
C ILE A 69 15.46 11.47 13.80
N LYS A 70 15.61 10.14 13.77
CA LYS A 70 16.09 9.35 14.91
C LYS A 70 17.33 10.04 15.48
N LYS A 71 17.39 10.25 16.80
CA LYS A 71 18.53 10.91 17.46
C LYS A 71 19.88 10.33 16.99
N ALA A 72 19.92 9.03 16.71
CA ALA A 72 21.08 8.29 16.19
C ALA A 72 21.59 8.71 14.78
N LEU A 73 20.81 9.48 14.03
CA LEU A 73 21.14 10.01 12.70
C LEU A 73 21.56 11.48 12.73
N ARG A 74 21.47 12.16 13.89
CA ARG A 74 21.85 13.57 14.00
C ARG A 74 23.35 13.74 13.74
N GLY A 75 23.70 14.67 12.87
CA GLY A 75 25.08 15.00 12.52
C GLY A 75 25.76 14.04 11.54
N LYS A 76 25.11 12.93 11.15
CA LYS A 76 25.64 12.02 10.13
C LYS A 76 25.35 12.57 8.74
N VAL A 77 26.33 12.47 7.86
CA VAL A 77 26.27 12.88 6.45
C VAL A 77 26.19 11.64 5.57
N TYR A 78 25.25 11.65 4.63
CA TYR A 78 25.06 10.60 3.65
C TYR A 78 25.10 11.17 2.23
N ASN A 79 25.52 10.37 1.25
CA ASN A 79 25.32 10.71 -0.17
C ASN A 79 23.90 10.35 -0.64
N LEU A 80 23.58 10.64 -1.90
CA LEU A 80 22.25 10.34 -2.48
C LEU A 80 21.91 8.85 -2.54
N GLN A 81 22.93 7.98 -2.56
CA GLN A 81 22.79 6.54 -2.49
C GLN A 81 22.55 6.04 -1.05
N GLY A 82 22.45 6.95 -0.07
CA GLY A 82 22.24 6.62 1.34
C GLY A 82 23.46 6.04 2.04
N GLN A 83 24.67 6.16 1.46
CA GLN A 83 25.92 5.71 2.06
C GLN A 83 26.43 6.75 3.05
N TYR A 84 26.87 6.31 4.23
CA TYR A 84 27.49 7.20 5.23
C TYR A 84 28.86 7.67 4.75
N VAL A 85 29.09 8.98 4.76
CA VAL A 85 30.34 9.59 4.25
C VAL A 85 31.05 10.46 5.28
N GLY A 86 30.53 10.56 6.51
CA GLY A 86 31.18 11.26 7.62
C GLY A 86 30.21 11.94 8.58
N SER A 87 30.77 12.64 9.55
CA SER A 87 30.05 13.44 10.55
C SER A 87 30.08 14.95 10.24
N SER A 88 30.62 15.33 9.08
CA SER A 88 30.75 16.71 8.63
C SER A 88 30.77 16.79 7.09
N LEU A 89 30.39 17.96 6.56
CA LEU A 89 30.51 18.31 5.14
C LEU A 89 31.93 18.81 4.77
N GLN A 90 32.76 19.14 5.76
CA GLN A 90 34.11 19.64 5.49
C GLN A 90 34.98 18.53 4.86
N GLY A 91 35.70 18.88 3.79
CA GLY A 91 36.59 17.97 3.08
C GLY A 91 35.89 17.01 2.11
N LEU A 92 34.56 17.06 2.02
CA LEU A 92 33.82 16.30 1.01
C LEU A 92 33.87 17.02 -0.35
N SER A 93 33.86 16.23 -1.42
CA SER A 93 33.79 16.73 -2.79
C SER A 93 32.49 17.49 -3.07
N LYS A 94 32.45 18.23 -4.18
CA LYS A 94 31.22 18.88 -4.67
C LYS A 94 30.13 17.85 -4.93
N GLY A 95 28.90 18.15 -4.54
CA GLY A 95 27.78 17.21 -4.68
C GLY A 95 26.61 17.49 -3.75
N VAL A 96 25.64 16.57 -3.76
CA VAL A 96 24.45 16.61 -2.91
C VAL A 96 24.59 15.60 -1.78
N TYR A 97 24.31 16.06 -0.56
CA TYR A 97 24.41 15.28 0.67
C TYR A 97 23.11 15.37 1.47
N ILE A 98 22.85 14.34 2.29
CA ILE A 98 21.78 14.32 3.27
C ILE A 98 22.39 14.48 4.66
N ILE A 99 22.00 15.53 5.38
CA ILE A 99 22.34 15.72 6.80
C ILE A 99 21.06 16.09 7.56
N ASN A 100 20.79 15.40 8.66
CA ASN A 100 19.57 15.61 9.45
C ASN A 100 18.31 15.63 8.58
N GLY A 101 18.16 14.63 7.69
CA GLY A 101 17.01 14.52 6.78
C GLY A 101 16.90 15.60 5.70
N LYS A 102 17.84 16.55 5.62
CA LYS A 102 17.82 17.66 4.65
C LYS A 102 18.90 17.47 3.59
N LYS A 103 18.55 17.79 2.34
CA LYS A 103 19.50 17.87 1.22
C LYS A 103 20.33 19.14 1.35
N VAL A 104 21.65 19.03 1.24
CA VAL A 104 22.61 20.13 1.25
C VAL A 104 23.57 19.98 0.07
N ILE A 105 23.96 21.09 -0.55
CA ILE A 105 24.83 21.11 -1.73
C ILE A 105 26.18 21.71 -1.36
N ILE A 106 27.26 21.01 -1.68
CA ILE A 106 28.62 21.56 -1.69
C ILE A 106 28.91 22.02 -3.13
N LYS A 107 29.22 23.31 -3.30
CA LYS A 107 29.44 23.97 -4.60
C LYS A 107 30.88 23.93 -5.07
#